data_AF-A0A7C3GWV6-F1
#
_entry.id   AF-A0A7C3GWV6-F1
#
_cell.length_a   1.000
_cell.length_b   1.000
_cell.length_c   1.000
_cell.angle_alpha   90.00
_cell.angle_beta   90.00
_cell.angle_gamma   90.00
#
_symmetry.space_group_name_H-M   'P 1'
#
loop_
_entity.id
_entity.type
_entity.pdbx_description
1 polymer ?
#
loop_
_entity_poly.entity_id
_entity_poly.type
_entity_poly.pdbx_seq_one_letter_code
_entity_poly.pdbx_strand_id
1 'polypeptide(L)'
;DKALPLKGHPEIEMQRFRLDVGYDQNVKPGNIVGAIANEADLESEFIGHIEIYDDYSTVDLPVGMPKETFHALKKTWVCQRRLNITPVGEKHKKEKRKPRKNKKAHKPSR
;
A
#
# COMPACT_ATOMS: atom_id res chain seq x y z
N ASP A 1 1.62 -12.13 -12.60
CA ASP A 1 1.14 -11.27 -11.49
C ASP A 1 0.92 -9.83 -11.94
N LYS A 2 -0.20 -9.56 -12.62
CA LYS A 2 -0.59 -8.18 -13.00
C LYS A 2 -1.87 -7.82 -12.24
N ALA A 3 -2.03 -6.55 -11.86
CA ALA A 3 -3.26 -6.06 -11.26
C ALA A 3 -4.41 -6.15 -12.27
N LEU A 4 -5.61 -6.44 -11.78
CA LEU A 4 -6.82 -6.46 -12.59
C LEU A 4 -7.42 -5.04 -12.68
N PRO A 5 -7.97 -4.65 -13.84
CA PRO A 5 -8.69 -3.38 -13.97
C PRO A 5 -9.97 -3.41 -13.12
N LEU A 6 -10.35 -2.24 -12.62
CA LEU A 6 -11.53 -2.09 -11.78
C LEU A 6 -12.79 -2.07 -12.63
N LYS A 7 -13.79 -2.88 -12.26
CA LYS A 7 -14.99 -3.10 -13.08
C LYS A 7 -15.82 -1.82 -13.30
N GLY A 8 -15.88 -0.92 -12.32
CA GLY A 8 -16.62 0.35 -12.39
C GLY A 8 -15.81 1.52 -12.95
N HIS A 9 -14.48 1.43 -12.90
CA HIS A 9 -13.56 2.50 -13.30
C HIS A 9 -12.34 1.91 -14.04
N PRO A 10 -12.53 1.36 -15.25
CA PRO A 10 -11.45 0.70 -15.99
C PRO A 10 -10.32 1.66 -16.40
N GLU A 11 -10.54 2.98 -16.36
CA GLU A 11 -9.55 4.02 -16.60
C GLU A 11 -8.55 4.19 -15.45
N ILE A 12 -8.86 3.68 -14.25
CA ILE A 12 -7.97 3.78 -13.09
C ILE A 12 -6.88 2.73 -13.23
N GLU A 13 -5.63 3.19 -13.34
CA GLU A 13 -4.48 2.31 -13.32
C GLU A 13 -4.33 1.68 -11.93
N MET A 14 -4.31 0.34 -11.89
CA MET A 14 -4.23 -0.45 -10.67
C MET A 14 -2.83 -1.05 -10.51
N GLN A 15 -2.39 -1.16 -9.25
CA GLN A 15 -1.17 -1.88 -8.87
C GLN A 15 -1.49 -2.92 -7.80
N ARG A 16 -0.88 -4.09 -7.95
CA ARG A 16 -0.99 -5.18 -6.99
C ARG A 16 -0.05 -4.96 -5.82
N PHE A 17 -0.56 -5.15 -4.61
CA PHE A 17 0.18 -5.10 -3.37
C PHE A 17 0.03 -6.42 -2.61
N ARG A 18 1.09 -6.82 -1.89
CA ARG A 18 1.11 -7.94 -0.96
C ARG A 18 1.03 -7.41 0.47
N LEU A 19 0.21 -8.07 1.28
CA LEU A 19 -0.04 -7.81 2.69
C LEU A 19 0.46 -9.00 3.50
N ASP A 20 1.20 -8.78 4.60
CA ASP A 20 1.71 -9.85 5.47
C ASP A 20 0.64 -10.41 6.42
N VAL A 21 -0.57 -10.60 5.92
CA VAL A 21 -1.71 -11.16 6.64
C VAL A 21 -2.45 -12.15 5.75
N GLY A 22 -2.82 -13.31 6.29
CA GLY A 22 -3.49 -14.38 5.55
C GLY A 22 -4.54 -15.13 6.37
N TYR A 23 -4.96 -16.31 5.89
CA TYR A 23 -5.94 -17.16 6.56
C TYR A 23 -5.47 -17.64 7.93
N ASP A 24 -4.16 -17.83 8.14
CA ASP A 24 -3.59 -18.20 9.44
C ASP A 24 -3.89 -17.16 10.53
N GLN A 25 -4.11 -15.90 10.14
CA GLN A 25 -4.51 -14.82 11.05
C GLN A 25 -6.03 -14.58 11.05
N ASN A 26 -6.83 -15.50 10.50
CA ASN A 26 -8.28 -15.37 10.36
C ASN A 26 -8.72 -14.10 9.63
N VAL A 27 -7.90 -13.62 8.68
CA VAL A 27 -8.23 -12.42 7.89
C VAL A 27 -9.34 -12.74 6.89
N LYS A 28 -10.33 -11.85 6.82
CA LYS A 28 -11.39 -11.89 5.81
C LYS A 28 -11.24 -10.70 4.85
N PRO A 29 -11.80 -10.77 3.63
CA PRO A 29 -11.73 -9.66 2.68
C PRO A 29 -12.26 -8.35 3.29
N GLY A 30 -13.36 -8.40 4.05
CA GLY A 30 -13.91 -7.23 4.73
C GLY A 30 -12.97 -6.57 5.76
N ASN A 31 -12.08 -7.33 6.40
CA ASN A 31 -11.07 -6.77 7.30
C ASN A 31 -10.03 -5.96 6.52
N ILE A 32 -9.59 -6.48 5.38
CA ILE A 32 -8.63 -5.81 4.50
C ILE A 32 -9.26 -4.54 3.92
N VAL A 33 -10.47 -4.65 3.37
CA VAL A 33 -11.22 -3.51 2.81
C VAL A 33 -11.40 -2.41 3.86
N GLY A 34 -11.89 -2.75 5.06
CA GLY A 34 -12.12 -1.77 6.11
C GLY A 34 -10.84 -1.09 6.59
N ALA A 35 -9.75 -1.84 6.75
CA ALA A 35 -8.48 -1.29 7.17
C ALA A 35 -7.88 -0.34 6.12
N ILE A 36 -7.92 -0.74 4.84
CA ILE A 36 -7.41 0.09 3.74
C ILE A 36 -8.28 1.33 3.56
N ALA A 37 -9.61 1.17 3.53
CA ALA A 37 -10.53 2.28 3.35
C ALA A 37 -10.35 3.33 4.45
N ASN A 38 -10.26 2.89 5.70
CA ASN A 38 -10.09 3.77 6.85
C ASN A 38 -8.73 4.48 6.89
N GLU A 39 -7.64 3.80 6.50
CA GLU A 39 -6.29 4.40 6.55
C GLU A 39 -5.97 5.25 5.31
N ALA A 40 -6.54 4.87 4.16
CA ALA A 40 -6.28 5.54 2.89
C ALA A 40 -7.31 6.58 2.48
N ASP A 41 -8.35 6.79 3.30
CA ASP A 41 -9.51 7.61 2.95
C ASP A 41 -10.03 7.23 1.56
N LEU A 42 -10.08 5.92 1.30
CA LEU A 42 -10.39 5.34 -0.01
C LEU A 42 -11.72 4.60 0.07
N GLU A 43 -12.62 4.88 -0.86
CA GLU A 43 -13.90 4.15 -0.92
C GLU A 43 -13.68 2.69 -1.33
N SER A 44 -14.50 1.79 -0.78
CA SER A 44 -14.37 0.35 -1.05
C SER A 44 -14.54 -0.02 -2.52
N GLU A 45 -15.26 0.80 -3.30
CA GLU A 45 -15.40 0.63 -4.75
C GLU A 45 -14.06 0.78 -5.48
N PHE A 46 -13.12 1.55 -4.95
CA PHE A 46 -11.77 1.70 -5.52
C PHE A 46 -10.79 0.63 -5.03
N ILE A 47 -11.21 -0.26 -4.14
CA ILE A 47 -10.41 -1.40 -3.70
C ILE A 47 -10.73 -2.57 -4.65
N GLY A 48 -9.73 -2.97 -5.42
CA GLY A 48 -9.88 -3.97 -6.47
C GLY A 48 -9.88 -5.40 -5.95
N HIS A 49 -9.34 -6.30 -6.78
CA HIS A 49 -9.34 -7.72 -6.49
C HIS A 49 -8.53 -8.05 -5.23
N ILE A 50 -9.08 -8.91 -4.36
CA ILE A 50 -8.44 -9.40 -3.14
C ILE A 50 -8.31 -10.92 -3.25
N GLU A 51 -7.09 -11.41 -3.07
CA GLU A 51 -6.79 -12.84 -2.93
C GLU A 51 -6.14 -13.04 -1.56
N ILE A 52 -6.63 -14.02 -0.79
CA ILE A 52 -6.09 -14.36 0.53
C ILE A 52 -5.43 -15.73 0.41
N TYR A 53 -4.20 -15.83 0.89
CA TYR A 53 -3.43 -17.06 1.00
C TYR A 53 -3.21 -17.37 2.50
N ASP A 54 -2.51 -18.46 2.81
CA ASP A 54 -2.33 -18.90 4.20
C ASP A 54 -1.57 -17.86 5.04
N ASP A 55 -0.43 -17.38 4.55
CA ASP A 55 0.48 -16.48 5.27
C ASP A 55 0.45 -15.01 4.79
N TYR A 56 -0.10 -14.75 3.60
CA TYR A 56 -0.18 -13.42 3.02
C TYR A 56 -1.47 -13.22 2.22
N SER A 57 -1.72 -11.98 1.80
CA SER A 57 -2.82 -11.65 0.89
C SER A 57 -2.31 -10.71 -0.20
N THR A 58 -3.01 -10.65 -1.32
CA THR A 58 -2.80 -9.63 -2.34
C THR A 58 -4.05 -8.80 -2.55
N VAL A 59 -3.85 -7.50 -2.81
CA VAL A 59 -4.91 -6.55 -3.12
C VAL A 59 -4.48 -5.65 -4.27
N ASP A 60 -5.39 -5.39 -5.19
CA ASP A 60 -5.19 -4.42 -6.26
C ASP A 60 -5.73 -3.05 -5.82
N LEU A 61 -4.88 -2.01 -5.85
CA LEU A 61 -5.20 -0.64 -5.40
C LEU A 61 -4.83 0.38 -6.47
N PRO A 62 -5.47 1.58 -6.48
CA PRO A 62 -5.15 2.64 -7.43
C PRO A 62 -3.69 3.08 -7.31
N VAL A 63 -3.06 3.32 -8.46
CA VAL A 63 -1.74 3.99 -8.48
C VAL A 63 -1.86 5.45 -8.06
N GLY A 64 -0.76 6.02 -7.57
CA GLY A 64 -0.71 7.44 -7.20
C GLY A 64 -1.14 7.76 -5.77
N MET A 65 -1.35 6.75 -4.93
CA MET A 65 -1.58 6.93 -3.50
C MET A 65 -0.48 7.78 -2.85
N PRO A 66 -0.82 8.77 -2.00
CA PRO A 66 0.17 9.58 -1.29
C PRO A 66 1.14 8.70 -0.49
N LYS A 67 2.41 9.10 -0.47
CA LYS A 67 3.44 8.38 0.30
C LYS A 67 3.06 8.24 1.77
N GLU A 68 2.43 9.24 2.36
CA GLU A 68 2.03 9.22 3.77
C GLU A 68 1.03 8.09 4.02
N THR A 69 0.02 7.98 3.18
CA THR A 69 -0.96 6.89 3.19
C THR A 69 -0.30 5.52 3.05
N PHE A 70 0.61 5.35 2.09
CA PHE A 70 1.34 4.10 1.93
C PHE A 70 2.16 3.73 3.19
N HIS A 71 2.81 4.70 3.83
CA HIS A 71 3.52 4.47 5.09
C HIS A 71 2.58 4.17 6.26
N ALA A 72 1.38 4.74 6.25
CA ALA A 72 0.35 4.52 7.25
C ALA A 72 -0.17 3.08 7.16
N LEU A 73 -0.56 2.64 5.96
CA LEU A 73 -0.94 1.26 5.64
C LEU A 73 0.12 0.25 6.06
N LYS A 74 1.41 0.58 5.95
CA LYS A 74 2.49 -0.30 6.39
C LYS A 74 2.49 -0.56 7.90
N LYS A 75 1.95 0.37 8.69
CA LYS A 75 1.87 0.32 10.16
C LYS A 75 0.49 -0.09 10.68
N THR A 76 -0.54 -0.05 9.83
CA THR A 76 -1.92 -0.44 10.17
C THR A 76 -1.96 -1.89 10.66
N TRP A 77 -2.83 -2.14 11.65
CA TRP A 77 -3.02 -3.44 12.27
C TRP A 77 -4.34 -4.06 11.81
N VAL A 78 -4.28 -5.33 11.43
CA VAL A 78 -5.43 -6.15 11.06
C VAL A 78 -5.26 -7.51 11.70
N CYS A 79 -6.29 -7.98 12.43
CA CYS A 79 -6.26 -9.28 13.12
C CYS A 79 -4.97 -9.51 13.93
N GLN A 80 -4.57 -8.52 14.75
CA GLN A 80 -3.36 -8.55 15.59
C GLN A 80 -2.02 -8.63 14.84
N ARG A 81 -2.01 -8.42 13.52
CA ARG A 81 -0.79 -8.38 12.70
C ARG A 81 -0.72 -7.09 11.91
N ARG A 82 0.51 -6.60 11.67
CA ARG A 82 0.71 -5.44 10.81
C ARG A 82 0.47 -5.82 9.36
N LEU A 83 -0.22 -4.96 8.63
CA LEU A 83 -0.52 -5.16 7.21
C LEU A 83 0.78 -5.26 6.37
N ASN A 84 1.81 -4.48 6.75
CA ASN A 84 3.13 -4.42 6.10
C ASN A 84 3.05 -4.46 4.56
N ILE A 85 2.25 -3.56 3.99
CA ILE A 85 1.98 -3.51 2.56
C ILE A 85 3.26 -3.35 1.73
N THR A 86 3.37 -4.11 0.64
CA THR A 86 4.49 -4.08 -0.31
C THR A 86 3.99 -4.17 -1.75
N PRO A 87 4.48 -3.36 -2.70
CA PRO A 87 4.11 -3.48 -4.10
C PRO A 87 4.64 -4.78 -4.72
N VAL A 88 3.81 -5.46 -5.52
CA VAL A 88 4.14 -6.68 -6.27
C VAL A 88 4.33 -6.33 -7.75
N GLY A 89 5.39 -6.86 -8.38
CA GLY A 89 5.73 -6.56 -9.77
C GLY A 89 6.55 -5.28 -9.95
N GLU A 90 7.27 -5.17 -11.07
CA GLU A 90 8.36 -4.21 -11.24
C GLU A 90 7.96 -2.73 -11.06
N LYS A 91 8.64 -2.11 -10.10
CA LYS A 91 9.13 -0.72 -10.09
C LYS A 91 8.29 0.30 -10.86
N HIS A 92 7.13 0.67 -10.31
CA HIS A 92 6.59 1.97 -10.65
C HIS A 92 7.53 3.04 -10.08
N LYS A 93 8.34 3.58 -11.00
CA LYS A 93 9.26 4.71 -10.94
C LYS A 93 9.24 5.43 -9.59
N LYS A 94 10.26 5.16 -8.76
CA LYS A 94 10.59 5.96 -7.57
C LYS A 94 10.35 7.42 -7.90
N GLU A 95 9.32 8.00 -7.31
CA GLU A 95 9.09 9.44 -7.31
C GLU A 95 10.44 10.11 -7.05
N LYS A 96 10.89 10.91 -8.02
CA LYS A 96 12.22 11.53 -8.07
C LYS A 96 12.48 12.20 -6.72
N ARG A 97 13.19 11.49 -5.82
CA ARG A 97 13.70 12.07 -4.58
C ARG A 97 14.70 13.12 -5.02
N LYS A 98 14.28 14.40 -5.05
CA LYS A 98 15.20 15.53 -5.16
C LYS A 98 16.28 15.29 -4.10
N PRO A 99 17.58 15.29 -4.46
CA PRO A 99 18.62 15.08 -3.47
C PRO A 99 18.50 16.19 -2.45
N ARG A 100 18.30 15.82 -1.17
CA ARG A 100 18.42 16.74 -0.05
C ARG A 100 19.85 17.28 -0.10
N LYS A 101 20.02 18.51 -0.58
CA LYS A 101 21.29 19.24 -0.51
C LYS A 101 21.70 19.27 0.96
N ASN A 102 22.70 18.46 1.28
CA ASN A 102 23.38 18.50 2.56
C ASN A 102 24.12 19.84 2.62
N LYS A 103 23.52 20.86 3.25
CA LYS A 103 24.22 22.11 3.58
C LYS A 103 25.21 21.79 4.71
N LYS A 104 26.40 21.30 4.34
CA LYS A 104 27.59 21.45 5.17
C LYS A 104 28.06 22.90 5.06
N ALA A 105 28.26 23.53 6.22
CA ALA A 105 29.06 24.73 6.55
C ALA A 105 28.25 25.54 7.60
N HIS A 106 28.77 26.01 8.72
CA HIS A 106 30.14 26.13 9.24
C HIS A 106 29.95 26.63 10.68
N LYS A 107 30.47 25.97 11.72
CA LYS A 107 30.82 26.56 13.04
C LYS A 107 31.82 25.60 13.71
N PRO A 108 32.81 26.08 14.49
CA PRO A 108 32.78 27.32 15.27
C PRO A 108 33.96 28.28 15.01
N SER A 109 33.71 29.56 15.24
CA SER A 109 34.75 30.55 15.54
C SER A 109 35.03 30.49 17.04
N ARG A 110 36.22 30.02 17.43
CA ARG A 110 37.01 30.59 18.53
C ARG A 110 38.42 30.03 18.52
#